data_AF-A0A955QY85-F1
#
_entry.id   AF-A0A955QY85-F1
#
_cell.length_a   1.000
_cell.length_b   1.000
_cell.length_c   1.000
_cell.angle_alpha   90.00
_cell.angle_beta   90.00
_cell.angle_gamma   90.00
#
_symmetry.space_group_name_H-M   'P 1'
#
loop_
_entity.id
_entity.type
_entity.pdbx_description
1 polymer ?
#
loop_
_entity_poly.entity_id
_entity_poly.type
_entity_poly.pdbx_seq_one_letter_code
_entity_poly.pdbx_strand_id
1 'polypeptide(L)'
;MAKRRRKKENPLAGQINFYKAMAALGLIIAGFFVYKFLESAPDLPARPFHIVTDTAGQCMECHLGQNKATPIMPHRPMEDCTFCHTPEEKKE
;
A
#
# COMPACT_ATOMS: atom_id res chain seq x y z
N MET A 1 42.88 47.49 -13.93
CA MET A 1 42.10 47.46 -12.67
C MET A 1 40.83 46.64 -12.90
N ALA A 2 40.68 45.48 -12.24
CA ALA A 2 39.51 44.62 -12.40
C ALA A 2 38.36 45.06 -11.46
N LYS A 3 37.20 45.38 -12.05
CA LYS A 3 36.00 45.84 -11.32
C LYS A 3 35.32 44.64 -10.66
N ARG A 4 35.52 44.44 -9.35
CA ARG A 4 34.79 43.41 -8.57
C ARG A 4 33.29 43.72 -8.59
N ARG A 5 32.50 42.86 -9.25
CA ARG A 5 31.03 42.88 -9.16
C ARG A 5 30.64 42.44 -7.74
N ARG A 6 30.02 43.33 -6.96
CA ARG A 6 29.39 42.94 -5.68
C ARG A 6 28.10 42.16 -5.97
N LYS A 7 27.98 40.97 -5.39
CA LYS A 7 26.77 40.15 -5.44
C LYS A 7 25.68 40.88 -4.64
N LYS A 8 24.56 41.20 -5.28
CA LYS A 8 23.40 41.82 -4.61
C LYS A 8 22.68 40.73 -3.83
N GLU A 9 22.75 40.78 -2.50
CA GLU A 9 22.09 39.80 -1.64
C GLU A 9 20.57 40.02 -1.70
N ASN A 10 19.81 38.94 -1.87
CA ASN A 10 18.36 39.02 -1.96
C ASN A 10 17.79 39.15 -0.54
N PRO A 11 17.08 40.26 -0.21
CA PRO A 11 16.63 40.51 1.17
C PRO A 11 15.63 39.47 1.68
N LEU A 12 14.97 38.71 0.79
CA LEU A 12 14.04 37.65 1.15
C LEU A 12 14.68 36.25 1.27
N ALA A 13 16.01 36.12 1.09
CA ALA A 13 16.68 34.83 1.07
C ALA A 13 16.44 34.00 2.35
N GLY A 14 16.40 34.66 3.52
CA GLY A 14 16.09 34.01 4.79
C GLY A 14 14.67 33.43 4.84
N GLN A 15 13.67 34.20 4.40
CA GLN A 15 12.28 33.78 4.36
C GLN A 15 12.05 32.64 3.35
N ILE A 16 12.69 32.71 2.18
CA ILE A 16 12.62 31.64 1.18
C ILE A 16 13.22 30.35 1.72
N ASN A 17 14.37 30.42 2.40
CA ASN A 17 15.01 29.24 2.99
C ASN A 17 14.16 28.64 4.13
N PHE A 18 13.48 29.47 4.92
CA PHE A 18 12.55 29.01 5.94
C PHE A 18 11.39 28.19 5.32
N TYR A 19 10.71 28.72 4.31
CA TYR A 19 9.61 27.97 3.68
C TYR A 19 10.08 26.70 2.97
N LYS A 20 11.29 26.69 2.39
CA LYS A 20 11.89 25.46 1.85
C LYS A 20 12.12 24.41 2.93
N ALA A 21 12.62 24.80 4.11
CA ALA A 21 12.80 23.89 5.23
C ALA A 21 11.46 23.35 5.75
N MET A 22 10.45 24.20 5.86
CA MET A 22 9.10 23.79 6.28
C MET A 22 8.44 22.85 5.25
N ALA A 23 8.61 23.10 3.96
CA ALA A 23 8.11 22.22 2.90
C ALA A 23 8.80 20.84 2.94
N ALA A 24 10.13 20.81 3.13
CA ALA A 24 10.87 19.56 3.27
C ALA A 24 10.41 18.77 4.51
N LEU A 25 10.22 19.45 5.66
CA LEU A 25 9.71 18.83 6.87
C LEU A 25 8.29 18.25 6.65
N GLY A 26 7.42 18.98 5.95
CA GLY A 26 6.09 18.51 5.60
C GLY A 26 6.11 17.22 4.77
N LEU A 27 6.99 17.13 3.77
CA LEU A 27 7.15 15.92 2.97
C LEU A 27 7.66 14.73 3.79
N ILE A 28 8.61 14.96 4.70
CA ILE A 28 9.13 13.90 5.59
C ILE A 28 8.00 13.35 6.48
N ILE A 29 7.22 14.23 7.09
CA ILE A 29 6.10 13.84 7.96
C ILE A 29 5.05 13.07 7.16
N ALA A 30 4.65 13.57 5.99
CA ALA A 30 3.69 12.89 5.13
C ALA A 30 4.17 11.49 4.72
N GLY A 31 5.43 11.36 4.29
CA GLY A 31 6.04 10.08 3.95
C GLY A 31 6.06 9.10 5.12
N PHE A 32 6.38 9.59 6.33
CA PHE A 32 6.35 8.77 7.55
C PHE A 32 4.94 8.24 7.85
N PHE A 33 3.91 9.07 7.75
CA PHE A 33 2.53 8.64 7.96
C PHE A 33 2.07 7.61 6.93
N VAL A 34 2.41 7.80 5.65
CA VAL A 34 2.11 6.82 4.59
C VAL A 34 2.80 5.48 4.88
N TYR A 35 4.08 5.51 5.25
CA TYR A 35 4.83 4.31 5.60
C TYR A 35 4.19 3.58 6.78
N LYS A 36 3.86 4.30 7.85
CA LYS A 36 3.18 3.72 9.02
C LYS A 36 1.79 3.21 8.72
N PHE A 37 1.07 3.83 7.80
CA PHE A 37 -0.23 3.33 7.36
C PHE A 37 -0.08 1.99 6.61
N LEU A 38 0.91 1.86 5.72
CA LEU A 38 1.19 0.62 5.02
C LEU A 38 1.61 -0.51 5.98
N GLU A 39 2.44 -0.21 6.98
CA GLU A 39 2.80 -1.17 8.04
C GLU A 39 1.66 -1.47 9.02
N SER A 40 0.64 -0.61 9.11
CA SER A 40 -0.46 -0.79 10.05
C SER A 40 -1.45 -1.85 9.60
N ALA A 41 -1.36 -2.35 8.37
CA ALA A 41 -2.10 -3.53 7.97
C ALA A 41 -1.56 -4.72 8.78
N PRO A 42 -2.33 -5.29 9.72
CA PRO A 42 -1.89 -6.49 10.40
C PRO A 42 -1.74 -7.59 9.35
N ASP A 43 -0.62 -8.31 9.36
CA ASP A 43 -0.54 -9.59 8.67
C ASP A 43 -1.80 -10.37 9.05
N LEU A 44 -2.59 -10.83 8.07
CA LEU A 44 -3.79 -11.62 8.38
C LEU A 44 -3.29 -12.83 9.15
N PRO A 45 -3.56 -12.94 10.47
CA PRO A 45 -3.07 -14.07 11.22
C PRO A 45 -3.67 -15.31 10.57
N ALA A 46 -2.85 -16.34 10.38
CA ALA A 46 -3.27 -17.67 9.96
C ALA A 46 -4.15 -18.28 11.08
N ARG A 47 -5.35 -17.72 11.21
CA ARG A 47 -6.42 -18.26 12.06
C ARG A 47 -6.94 -19.51 11.35
N PRO A 48 -7.47 -20.48 12.10
CA PRO A 48 -8.02 -21.70 11.50
C PRO A 48 -9.04 -21.43 10.37
N PHE A 49 -9.76 -20.30 10.44
CA PHE A 49 -10.74 -19.88 9.44
C PHE A 49 -10.14 -19.25 8.16
N HIS A 50 -8.83 -19.01 8.13
CA HIS A 50 -8.08 -18.56 6.94
C HIS A 50 -7.22 -19.69 6.33
N ILE A 51 -7.29 -20.90 6.89
CA ILE A 51 -6.68 -22.09 6.30
C ILE A 51 -7.69 -22.66 5.32
N VAL A 52 -7.41 -22.49 4.03
CA VAL A 52 -8.30 -23.02 3.00
C VAL A 52 -8.11 -24.53 2.94
N THR A 53 -9.16 -25.27 3.27
CA THR A 53 -9.20 -26.74 3.19
C THR A 53 -9.66 -27.23 1.82
N ASP A 54 -10.27 -26.34 1.04
CA ASP A 54 -11.00 -26.69 -0.17
C ASP A 54 -10.22 -26.30 -1.43
N THR A 55 -10.38 -27.08 -2.49
CA THR A 55 -9.74 -26.82 -3.79
C THR A 55 -10.48 -25.73 -4.57
N ALA A 56 -9.81 -25.06 -5.50
CA ALA A 56 -10.43 -24.07 -6.38
C ALA A 56 -11.67 -24.61 -7.12
N GLY A 57 -11.67 -25.91 -7.48
CA GLY A 57 -12.83 -26.57 -8.11
C GLY A 57 -14.07 -26.55 -7.20
N GLN A 58 -13.91 -26.81 -5.91
CA GLN A 58 -15.00 -26.83 -4.93
C GLN A 58 -15.61 -25.43 -4.70
N CYS A 59 -14.81 -24.36 -4.78
CA CYS A 59 -15.34 -23.00 -4.74
C CYS A 59 -16.26 -22.71 -5.94
N MET A 60 -15.86 -23.16 -7.13
CA MET A 60 -16.56 -22.87 -8.38
C MET A 60 -17.85 -23.66 -8.54
N GLU A 61 -18.03 -24.79 -7.86
CA GLU A 61 -19.31 -25.53 -7.82
C GLU A 61 -20.46 -24.63 -7.37
N CYS A 62 -20.18 -23.72 -6.45
CA CYS A 62 -21.15 -22.76 -5.94
C CYS A 62 -21.18 -21.46 -6.76
N HIS A 63 -20.01 -20.91 -7.06
CA HIS A 63 -19.87 -19.61 -7.74
C HIS A 63 -20.22 -19.63 -9.23
N LEU A 64 -20.08 -20.77 -9.91
CA LEU A 64 -20.55 -20.97 -11.30
C LEU A 64 -21.83 -21.81 -11.36
N GLY A 65 -22.08 -22.68 -10.39
CA GLY A 65 -23.21 -23.62 -10.41
C GLY A 65 -24.56 -23.06 -9.97
N GLN A 66 -24.68 -21.75 -9.72
CA GLN A 66 -25.93 -21.08 -9.29
C GLN A 66 -26.64 -21.77 -8.11
N ASN A 67 -25.88 -22.33 -7.15
CA ASN A 67 -26.47 -22.93 -5.96
C ASN A 67 -26.98 -21.83 -5.01
N LYS A 68 -28.26 -21.91 -4.62
CA LYS A 68 -28.97 -20.85 -3.86
C LYS A 68 -28.57 -20.74 -2.38
N ALA A 69 -27.79 -21.70 -1.88
CA ALA A 69 -27.31 -21.75 -0.49
C ALA A 69 -25.84 -21.28 -0.37
N THR A 70 -25.40 -20.39 -1.25
CA THR A 70 -24.04 -19.87 -1.24
C THR A 70 -23.86 -18.83 -0.14
N PRO A 71 -22.88 -19.00 0.77
CA PRO A 71 -22.54 -17.94 1.70
C PRO A 71 -22.09 -16.71 0.91
N ILE A 72 -22.71 -15.57 1.18
CA ILE A 72 -22.34 -14.29 0.56
C ILE A 72 -20.92 -13.98 1.05
N MET A 73 -19.94 -14.13 0.15
CA MET A 73 -18.56 -13.79 0.45
C MET A 73 -18.50 -12.30 0.83
N PRO A 74 -17.89 -11.94 1.98
CA PRO A 74 -18.04 -10.59 2.53
C PRO A 74 -17.29 -9.56 1.69
N HIS A 75 -18.05 -8.89 0.82
CA HIS A 75 -17.91 -7.49 0.38
C HIS A 75 -16.59 -7.00 -0.25
N ARG A 76 -15.58 -7.84 -0.48
CA ARG A 76 -14.45 -7.45 -1.33
C ARG A 76 -14.56 -8.17 -2.67
N PRO A 77 -14.63 -7.48 -3.82
CA PRO A 77 -14.43 -8.14 -5.10
C PRO A 77 -13.00 -8.72 -5.09
N MET A 78 -12.92 -10.04 -5.02
CA MET A 78 -11.69 -10.78 -5.26
C MET A 78 -11.64 -11.07 -6.75
N GLU A 79 -10.58 -10.65 -7.43
CA GLU A 79 -10.47 -10.80 -8.89
C GLU A 79 -10.29 -12.27 -9.30
N ASP A 80 -9.48 -13.02 -8.56
CA ASP A 80 -9.18 -14.43 -8.83
C ASP A 80 -8.85 -15.18 -7.53
N CYS A 81 -8.96 -16.50 -7.54
CA CYS A 81 -8.55 -17.41 -6.45
C CYS A 81 -7.10 -17.15 -6.03
N THR A 82 -6.26 -16.71 -6.99
CA THR A 82 -4.85 -16.41 -6.77
C THR A 82 -4.58 -15.19 -5.89
N PHE A 83 -5.60 -14.37 -5.62
CA PHE A 83 -5.49 -13.23 -4.71
C PHE A 83 -5.05 -13.64 -3.30
N CYS A 84 -5.53 -14.78 -2.82
CA CYS A 84 -5.10 -15.39 -1.56
C CYS A 84 -4.24 -16.65 -1.78
N HIS A 85 -4.44 -17.37 -2.89
CA HIS A 85 -3.72 -18.59 -3.21
C HIS A 85 -2.55 -18.32 -4.16
N THR A 86 -1.36 -18.10 -3.62
CA THR A 86 -0.16 -18.31 -4.43
C THR A 86 -0.06 -19.80 -4.76
N PRO A 87 0.04 -20.21 -6.04
CA PRO A 87 0.40 -21.58 -6.37
C PRO A 87 1.78 -21.80 -5.75
N GLU A 88 1.86 -22.59 -4.68
CA GLU A 88 3.16 -22.98 -4.16
C GLU A 88 3.92 -23.63 -5.32
N GLU A 89 5.09 -23.08 -5.66
CA GLU A 89 6.03 -23.81 -6.49
C GLU A 89 6.26 -25.15 -5.78
N LYS A 90 5.80 -26.24 -6.39
CA LYS A 90 6.16 -27.58 -5.97
C LYS A 90 7.69 -27.60 -5.84
N LYS A 91 8.19 -27.61 -4.60
CA LYS A 91 9.52 -28.14 -4.34
C LYS A 91 9.41 -29.65 -4.46
N GLU A 92 9.74 -30.15 -5.64
CA GLU A 92 10.11 -31.56 -5.86
C GLU A 92 11.46 -31.86 -5.18
#